data_AF-X0S3X6-F1
#
_entry.id   AF-X0S3X6-F1
#
_cell.length_a   1.000
_cell.length_b   1.000
_cell.length_c   1.000
_cell.angle_alpha   90.00
_cell.angle_beta   90.00
_cell.angle_gamma   90.00
#
_symmetry.space_group_name_H-M   'P 1'
#
loop_
_entity.id
_entity.type
_entity.pdbx_description
1 polymer ?
#
loop_
_entity_poly.entity_id
_entity_poly.type
_entity_poly.pdbx_seq_one_letter_code
_entity_poly.pdbx_strand_id
1 'polypeptide(L)'
;DRQGRTPDGTAITLPAQKDVLNGTFATDTGIENDPIDARDEGVIWYEVLGVTPENLKPFDDVRDEVETGWHEDETRNQVAKFAQGLVTSLSNGGKSLEDVATELNAEVLPTSGLKRDDITVNVLPPAVAQAFTLPKGGYGSAPSGVDEGRIVFKVDDVVEPPVLDERMTKTLKAQLGLLLSEDTIAEYFGALESRYGVKVNQQALAKLVGTSEAP
;
A
#
# COMPACT_ATOMS: atom_id res chain seq x y z
N ASP A 1 9.88 -12.32 18.13
CA ASP A 1 8.69 -11.44 18.05
C ASP A 1 7.45 -12.28 17.71
N ARG A 2 6.28 -11.65 17.60
CA ARG A 2 5.01 -12.33 17.25
C ARG A 2 4.99 -12.93 15.84
N GLN A 3 5.97 -12.61 15.00
CA GLN A 3 6.13 -13.16 13.66
C GLN A 3 7.06 -14.38 13.64
N GLY A 4 7.59 -14.80 14.80
CA GLY A 4 8.53 -15.91 14.87
C GLY A 4 9.93 -15.53 14.41
N ARG A 5 10.36 -14.30 14.65
CA ARG A 5 11.76 -13.88 14.47
C ARG A 5 12.49 -13.77 15.81
N THR A 6 13.75 -14.14 15.84
CA THR A 6 14.65 -13.91 16.98
C THR A 6 15.00 -12.43 17.11
N PRO A 7 15.66 -11.99 18.21
CA PRO A 7 16.08 -10.59 18.37
C PRO A 7 16.98 -10.05 17.23
N ASP A 8 17.77 -10.92 16.62
CA ASP A 8 18.61 -10.67 15.44
C ASP A 8 17.85 -10.74 14.10
N GLY A 9 16.54 -10.97 14.13
CA GLY A 9 15.67 -10.99 12.94
C GLY A 9 15.62 -12.33 12.21
N THR A 10 16.36 -13.34 12.67
CA THR A 10 16.34 -14.69 12.08
C THR A 10 14.98 -15.35 12.31
N ALA A 11 14.36 -15.87 11.25
CA ALA A 11 13.10 -16.60 11.35
C ALA A 11 13.34 -17.98 11.98
N ILE A 12 12.55 -18.33 13.00
CA ILE A 12 12.55 -19.67 13.58
C ILE A 12 11.45 -20.52 12.95
N THR A 13 11.72 -21.81 12.79
CA THR A 13 10.73 -22.81 12.37
C THR A 13 10.31 -23.60 13.60
N LEU A 14 9.00 -23.59 13.89
CA LEU A 14 8.41 -24.30 15.02
C LEU A 14 7.29 -25.25 14.54
N PRO A 15 7.09 -26.39 15.20
CA PRO A 15 5.87 -27.19 15.01
C PRO A 15 4.65 -26.38 15.46
N ALA A 16 3.52 -26.52 14.75
CA ALA A 16 2.31 -25.69 14.93
C ALA A 16 2.61 -24.20 15.23
N GLN A 17 3.56 -23.60 14.49
CA GLN A 17 4.21 -22.32 14.82
C GLN A 17 3.24 -21.20 15.23
N LYS A 18 2.12 -21.04 14.51
CA LYS A 18 1.13 -20.01 14.82
C LYS A 18 0.52 -20.19 16.21
N ASP A 19 0.17 -21.42 16.56
CA ASP A 19 -0.48 -21.73 17.84
C ASP A 19 0.54 -21.63 18.98
N VAL A 20 1.77 -22.07 18.76
CA VAL A 20 2.88 -21.93 19.73
C VAL A 20 3.20 -20.45 19.97
N LEU A 21 3.31 -19.63 18.92
CA LEU A 21 3.54 -18.19 19.08
C LEU A 21 2.38 -17.53 19.82
N ASN A 22 1.14 -17.82 19.45
CA ASN A 22 -0.03 -17.25 20.14
C ASN A 22 -0.05 -17.61 21.63
N GLY A 23 0.20 -18.88 21.98
CA GLY A 23 0.27 -19.32 23.37
C GLY A 23 1.41 -18.63 24.14
N THR A 24 2.60 -18.61 23.56
CA THR A 24 3.81 -18.01 24.17
C THR A 24 3.66 -16.49 24.42
N PHE A 25 2.99 -15.76 23.52
CA PHE A 25 2.78 -14.31 23.65
C PHE A 25 1.52 -13.92 24.46
N ALA A 26 0.72 -14.90 24.89
CA ALA A 26 -0.48 -14.69 25.71
C ALA A 26 -0.29 -15.04 27.19
N THR A 27 0.88 -15.54 27.58
CA THR A 27 1.21 -16.01 28.92
C THR A 27 2.48 -15.33 29.45
N ASP A 28 2.64 -15.30 30.78
CA ASP A 28 3.78 -14.69 31.46
C ASP A 28 4.80 -15.74 31.92
N THR A 29 5.98 -15.27 32.37
CA THR A 29 7.05 -16.13 32.85
C THR A 29 6.64 -16.98 34.05
N GLY A 30 6.95 -18.28 34.00
CA GLY A 30 6.70 -19.20 35.12
C GLY A 30 5.23 -19.60 35.31
N ILE A 31 4.36 -19.29 34.35
CA ILE A 31 3.00 -19.84 34.29
C ILE A 31 3.05 -21.23 33.65
N GLU A 32 2.42 -22.21 34.31
CA GLU A 32 2.16 -23.52 33.72
C GLU A 32 1.15 -23.35 32.58
N ASN A 33 1.57 -23.68 31.36
CA ASN A 33 0.77 -23.46 30.17
C ASN A 33 0.06 -24.75 29.75
N ASP A 34 -1.19 -24.60 29.29
CA ASP A 34 -1.90 -25.71 28.68
C ASP A 34 -1.15 -26.20 27.43
N PRO A 35 -0.98 -27.52 27.26
CA PRO A 35 -0.29 -28.08 26.10
C PRO A 35 -1.08 -27.80 24.82
N ILE A 36 -0.35 -27.55 23.73
CA ILE A 36 -0.92 -27.27 22.41
C ILE A 36 -1.08 -28.60 21.65
N ASP A 37 -2.30 -28.87 21.19
CA ASP A 37 -2.57 -29.99 20.28
C ASP A 37 -2.20 -29.59 18.84
N ALA A 38 -1.04 -30.03 18.40
CA ALA A 38 -0.50 -29.82 17.06
C ALA A 38 -1.02 -30.86 16.05
N ARG A 39 -2.10 -31.58 16.38
CA ARG A 39 -2.78 -32.57 15.53
C ARG A 39 -1.80 -33.66 15.07
N ASP A 40 -1.48 -33.67 13.78
CA ASP A 40 -0.61 -34.65 13.13
C ASP A 40 0.84 -34.59 13.65
N GLU A 41 1.23 -33.48 14.29
CA GLU A 41 2.56 -33.27 14.88
C GLU A 41 2.61 -33.64 16.39
N GLY A 42 1.48 -34.08 16.96
CA GLY A 42 1.38 -34.50 18.36
C GLY A 42 1.06 -33.36 19.33
N VAL A 43 1.50 -33.49 20.59
CA VAL A 43 1.21 -32.54 21.67
C VAL A 43 2.48 -31.78 22.04
N ILE A 44 2.41 -30.45 22.05
CA ILE A 44 3.53 -29.55 22.35
C ILE A 44 3.38 -29.01 23.77
N TRP A 45 4.43 -29.18 24.57
CA TRP A 45 4.59 -28.57 25.88
C TRP A 45 5.58 -27.41 25.77
N TYR A 46 5.25 -26.26 26.36
CA TYR A 46 6.08 -25.06 26.27
C TYR A 46 6.06 -24.28 27.58
N GLU A 47 7.19 -23.63 27.88
CA GLU A 47 7.37 -22.81 29.06
C GLU A 47 7.97 -21.46 28.65
N VAL A 48 7.43 -20.37 29.18
CA VAL A 48 7.99 -19.03 29.01
C VAL A 48 9.03 -18.79 30.08
N LEU A 49 10.31 -18.88 29.69
CA LEU A 49 11.44 -18.71 30.60
C LEU A 49 11.74 -17.24 30.93
N GLY A 50 11.31 -16.31 30.07
CA GLY A 50 11.63 -14.89 30.18
C GLY A 50 10.83 -14.04 29.20
N VAL A 51 10.40 -12.85 29.63
CA VAL A 51 9.83 -11.83 28.75
C VAL A 51 10.85 -10.70 28.62
N THR A 52 11.28 -10.44 27.38
CA THR A 52 12.09 -9.26 27.06
C THR A 52 11.14 -8.12 26.72
N PRO A 53 11.13 -7.01 27.48
CA PRO A 53 10.28 -5.86 27.18
C PRO A 53 10.54 -5.33 25.78
N GLU A 54 9.51 -4.75 25.16
CA GLU A 54 9.70 -3.99 23.93
C GLU A 54 10.69 -2.85 24.20
N ASN A 55 11.70 -2.74 23.36
CA ASN A 55 12.63 -1.63 23.38
C ASN A 55 12.95 -1.24 21.96
N LEU A 56 13.13 0.06 21.74
CA LEU A 56 13.64 0.55 20.47
C LEU A 56 15.06 0.01 20.30
N LYS A 57 15.36 -0.51 19.12
CA LYS A 57 16.74 -0.88 18.78
C LYS A 57 17.60 0.40 18.88
N PRO A 58 18.73 0.37 19.62
CA PRO A 58 19.68 1.47 19.63
C PRO A 58 20.07 1.87 18.20
N PHE A 59 20.28 3.17 17.97
CA PHE A 59 20.68 3.66 16.64
C PHE A 59 21.92 2.95 16.10
N ASP A 60 22.90 2.65 16.96
CA ASP A 60 24.12 1.95 16.57
C ASP A 60 23.85 0.55 15.99
N ASP A 61 22.78 -0.13 16.44
CA ASP A 61 22.40 -1.47 15.98
C ASP A 61 21.62 -1.45 14.66
N VAL A 62 21.01 -0.32 14.31
CA VAL A 62 20.23 -0.11 13.07
C VAL A 62 20.85 0.92 12.14
N ARG A 63 22.08 1.35 12.42
CA ARG A 63 22.74 2.44 11.69
C ARG A 63 22.82 2.14 10.20
N ASP A 64 23.21 0.92 9.85
CA ASP A 64 23.35 0.49 8.46
C ASP A 64 21.98 0.39 7.76
N GLU A 65 20.93 -0.06 8.47
CA GLU A 65 19.55 -0.10 7.94
C GLU A 65 19.03 1.32 7.67
N VAL A 66 19.26 2.25 8.60
CA VAL A 66 18.87 3.66 8.46
C VAL A 66 19.67 4.36 7.37
N GLU A 67 20.97 4.11 7.29
CA GLU A 67 21.84 4.66 6.25
C GLU A 67 21.39 4.19 4.86
N THR A 68 21.08 2.90 4.71
CA THR A 68 20.53 2.33 3.48
C THR A 68 19.20 2.98 3.11
N GLY A 69 18.23 3.02 4.04
CA GLY A 69 16.92 3.64 3.78
C GLY A 69 17.02 5.13 3.44
N TRP A 70 17.93 5.85 4.10
CA TRP A 70 18.19 7.26 3.80
C TRP A 70 18.81 7.44 2.42
N HIS A 71 19.77 6.60 2.02
CA HIS A 71 20.36 6.65 0.69
C HIS A 71 19.33 6.39 -0.40
N GLU A 72 18.44 5.43 -0.21
CA GLU A 72 17.34 5.16 -1.13
C GLU A 72 16.38 6.35 -1.23
N ASP A 73 15.98 6.93 -0.10
CA ASP A 73 15.12 8.12 -0.04
C ASP A 73 15.75 9.32 -0.75
N GLU A 74 17.03 9.58 -0.47
CA GLU A 74 17.73 10.70 -1.08
C GLU A 74 17.93 10.48 -2.58
N THR A 75 18.21 9.24 -3.00
CA THR A 75 18.26 8.86 -4.41
C THR A 75 16.92 9.14 -5.10
N ARG A 76 15.80 8.70 -4.52
CA ARG A 76 14.45 9.01 -5.03
C ARG A 76 14.21 10.50 -5.16
N ASN A 77 14.60 11.27 -4.15
CA ASN A 77 14.42 12.72 -4.14
C ASN A 77 15.24 13.41 -5.24
N GLN A 78 16.49 12.99 -5.44
CA GLN A 78 17.36 13.56 -6.47
C GLN A 78 16.88 13.19 -7.88
N VAL A 79 16.50 11.94 -8.11
CA VAL A 79 15.91 11.49 -9.39
C VAL A 79 14.60 12.24 -9.67
N ALA A 80 13.76 12.46 -8.66
CA ALA A 80 12.53 13.26 -8.80
C ALA A 80 12.80 14.72 -9.18
N LYS A 81 13.76 15.37 -8.52
CA LYS A 81 14.17 16.75 -8.86
C LYS A 81 14.74 16.82 -10.28
N PHE A 82 15.56 15.86 -10.66
CA PHE A 82 16.14 15.79 -12.00
C PHE A 82 15.04 15.64 -13.07
N ALA A 83 14.13 14.67 -12.91
CA ALA A 83 13.02 14.46 -13.82
C ALA A 83 12.09 15.69 -13.92
N GLN A 84 11.83 16.37 -12.80
CA GLN A 84 11.07 17.61 -12.79
C GLN A 84 11.77 18.73 -13.57
N GLY A 85 13.10 18.83 -13.46
CA GLY A 85 13.90 19.75 -14.25
C GLY A 85 13.79 19.49 -15.76
N LEU A 86 13.80 18.21 -16.17
CA LEU A 86 13.58 17.82 -17.56
C LEU A 86 12.18 18.23 -18.04
N VAL A 87 11.14 17.94 -17.26
CA VAL A 87 9.75 18.34 -17.58
C VAL A 87 9.65 19.85 -17.77
N THR A 88 10.23 20.65 -16.87
CA THR A 88 10.24 22.12 -17.01
C THR A 88 10.98 22.57 -18.27
N SER A 89 12.14 21.97 -18.57
CA SER A 89 12.89 22.29 -19.80
C SER A 89 12.11 21.96 -21.08
N LEU A 90 11.44 20.80 -21.11
CA LEU A 90 10.60 20.36 -22.21
C LEU A 90 9.38 21.29 -22.39
N SER A 91 8.71 21.65 -21.29
CA SER A 91 7.58 22.59 -21.30
C SER A 91 7.94 23.98 -21.80
N ASN A 92 9.20 24.41 -21.61
CA ASN A 92 9.70 25.70 -22.10
C ASN A 92 10.09 25.67 -23.59
N GLY A 93 9.98 24.52 -24.27
CA GLY A 93 10.27 24.37 -25.70
C GLY A 93 11.75 24.36 -26.06
N GLY A 94 12.64 24.15 -25.08
CA GLY A 94 14.09 24.18 -25.30
C GLY A 94 14.66 22.94 -26.01
N LYS A 95 13.98 21.79 -25.91
CA LYS A 95 14.37 20.49 -26.48
C LYS A 95 13.13 19.64 -26.79
N SER A 96 13.23 18.70 -27.71
CA SER A 96 12.24 17.64 -27.91
C SER A 96 12.43 16.51 -26.88
N LEU A 97 11.43 15.63 -26.75
CA LEU A 97 11.53 14.45 -25.87
C LEU A 97 12.61 13.50 -26.37
N GLU A 98 12.76 13.40 -27.69
CA GLU A 98 13.74 12.60 -28.41
C GLU A 98 15.17 13.10 -28.18
N ASP A 99 15.38 14.43 -28.14
CA ASP A 99 16.68 15.03 -27.82
C ASP A 99 17.09 14.67 -26.39
N VAL A 100 16.18 14.80 -25.42
CA VAL A 100 16.42 14.44 -24.02
C VAL A 100 16.70 12.95 -23.88
N ALA A 101 15.96 12.09 -24.58
CA ALA A 101 16.21 10.65 -24.56
C ALA A 101 17.60 10.31 -25.10
N THR A 102 18.02 10.96 -26.19
CA THR A 102 19.36 10.78 -26.78
C THR A 102 20.46 11.19 -25.81
N GLU A 103 20.31 12.34 -25.13
CA GLU A 103 21.28 12.82 -24.13
C GLU A 103 21.43 11.87 -22.94
N LEU A 104 20.34 11.18 -22.57
CA LEU A 104 20.31 10.25 -21.44
C LEU A 104 20.58 8.80 -21.86
N ASN A 105 20.88 8.53 -23.14
CA ASN A 105 20.95 7.17 -23.71
C ASN A 105 19.70 6.33 -23.38
N ALA A 106 18.54 6.97 -23.41
CA ALA A 106 17.22 6.37 -23.19
C ALA A 106 16.46 6.24 -24.52
N GLU A 107 15.39 5.44 -24.50
CA GLU A 107 14.50 5.24 -25.64
C GLU A 107 13.14 5.91 -25.41
N VAL A 108 12.60 6.57 -26.44
CA VAL A 108 11.22 7.06 -26.43
C VAL A 108 10.31 5.94 -26.92
N LEU A 109 9.48 5.43 -26.01
CA LEU A 109 8.52 4.36 -26.31
C LEU A 109 7.12 4.96 -26.53
N PRO A 110 6.54 4.82 -27.73
CA PRO A 110 5.15 5.23 -27.96
C PRO A 110 4.19 4.27 -27.27
N THR A 111 3.08 4.79 -26.77
CA THR A 111 1.99 4.00 -26.20
C THR A 111 0.79 4.01 -27.14
N SER A 112 0.02 2.92 -27.17
CA SER A 112 -1.36 2.99 -27.66
C SER A 112 -2.21 3.88 -26.75
N GLY A 113 -3.40 4.27 -27.19
CA GLY A 113 -4.33 5.00 -26.32
C GLY A 113 -4.58 4.24 -25.01
N LEU A 114 -4.44 4.94 -23.88
CA LEU A 114 -4.60 4.40 -22.53
C LEU A 114 -5.89 4.92 -21.90
N LYS A 115 -6.58 4.06 -21.16
CA LYS A 115 -7.65 4.41 -20.23
C LYS A 115 -7.09 4.60 -18.82
N ARG A 116 -7.89 5.19 -17.94
CA ARG A 116 -7.50 5.46 -16.54
C ARG A 116 -7.23 4.19 -15.73
N ASP A 117 -7.87 3.09 -16.11
CA ASP A 117 -7.81 1.78 -15.47
C ASP A 117 -6.90 0.79 -16.21
N ASP A 118 -6.25 1.21 -17.31
CA ASP A 118 -5.35 0.33 -18.05
C ASP A 118 -4.07 0.05 -17.24
N ILE A 119 -3.67 -1.22 -17.26
CA ILE A 119 -2.39 -1.68 -16.73
C ILE A 119 -1.55 -2.13 -17.92
N THR A 120 -0.39 -1.53 -18.11
CA THR A 120 0.54 -1.89 -19.18
C THR A 120 1.91 -2.24 -18.61
N VAL A 121 2.72 -2.95 -19.40
CA VAL A 121 4.07 -3.36 -18.99
C VAL A 121 5.02 -2.16 -18.89
N ASN A 122 4.84 -1.15 -19.75
CA ASN A 122 5.78 -0.03 -19.87
C ASN A 122 5.32 1.25 -19.15
N VAL A 123 4.03 1.37 -18.83
CA VAL A 123 3.46 2.55 -18.14
C VAL A 123 2.69 2.08 -16.92
N LEU A 124 3.21 2.43 -15.74
CA LEU A 124 2.60 2.09 -14.46
C LEU A 124 1.41 3.01 -14.12
N PRO A 125 0.48 2.56 -13.25
CA PRO A 125 -0.70 3.34 -12.87
C PRO A 125 -0.43 4.78 -12.39
N PRO A 126 0.64 5.09 -11.62
CA PRO A 126 0.95 6.47 -11.24
C PRO A 126 1.20 7.41 -12.43
N ALA A 127 1.81 6.90 -13.49
CA ALA A 127 2.05 7.66 -14.71
C ALA A 127 0.77 7.91 -15.50
N VAL A 128 -0.09 6.89 -15.61
CA VAL A 128 -1.43 7.04 -16.20
C VAL A 128 -2.21 8.10 -15.45
N ALA A 129 -2.29 7.99 -14.12
CA ALA A 129 -3.00 8.95 -13.28
C ALA A 129 -2.52 10.39 -13.50
N GLN A 130 -1.21 10.61 -13.56
CA GLN A 130 -0.66 11.94 -13.82
C GLN A 130 -0.91 12.41 -15.26
N ALA A 131 -0.79 11.54 -16.28
CA ALA A 131 -1.08 11.91 -17.67
C ALA A 131 -2.51 12.44 -17.83
N PHE A 132 -3.48 11.84 -17.12
CA PHE A 132 -4.88 12.30 -17.12
C PHE A 132 -5.13 13.63 -16.39
N THR A 133 -4.11 14.20 -15.72
CA THR A 133 -4.16 15.56 -15.15
C THR A 133 -3.63 16.63 -16.11
N LEU A 134 -3.01 16.23 -17.22
CA LEU A 134 -2.33 17.11 -18.15
C LEU A 134 -3.14 17.31 -19.44
N PRO A 135 -3.06 18.49 -20.08
CA PRO A 135 -3.65 18.71 -21.40
C PRO A 135 -2.82 18.02 -22.50
N LYS A 136 -3.39 17.93 -23.71
CA LYS A 136 -2.65 17.55 -24.92
C LYS A 136 -1.39 18.41 -25.08
N GLY A 137 -0.26 17.76 -25.35
CA GLY A 137 1.07 18.37 -25.42
C GLY A 137 1.75 18.61 -24.06
N GLY A 138 1.07 18.34 -22.95
CA GLY A 138 1.63 18.49 -21.61
C GLY A 138 2.70 17.43 -21.31
N TYR A 139 3.70 17.80 -20.51
CA TYR A 139 4.76 16.91 -20.05
C TYR A 139 4.57 16.55 -18.58
N GLY A 140 4.92 15.32 -18.21
CA GLY A 140 4.81 14.81 -16.84
C GLY A 140 5.95 13.87 -16.48
N SER A 141 6.06 13.55 -15.18
CA SER A 141 6.99 12.52 -14.71
C SER A 141 6.44 11.75 -13.52
N ALA A 142 6.59 10.43 -13.55
CA ALA A 142 6.08 9.50 -12.54
C ALA A 142 7.11 8.42 -12.19
N PRO A 143 7.00 7.78 -11.01
CA PRO A 143 7.86 6.63 -10.66
C PRO A 143 7.76 5.51 -11.70
N SER A 144 8.90 4.92 -12.08
CA SER A 144 8.99 3.76 -12.98
C SER A 144 8.69 2.44 -12.28
N GLY A 145 8.75 2.41 -10.94
CA GLY A 145 8.63 1.18 -10.14
C GLY A 145 9.86 0.27 -10.16
N VAL A 146 10.97 0.74 -10.74
CA VAL A 146 12.25 0.02 -10.85
C VAL A 146 13.38 0.95 -10.41
N ASP A 147 14.24 0.48 -9.49
CA ASP A 147 15.50 1.11 -9.06
C ASP A 147 15.39 2.63 -8.83
N GLU A 148 14.39 3.07 -8.05
CA GLU A 148 14.14 4.48 -7.71
C GLU A 148 13.90 5.40 -8.93
N GLY A 149 13.75 4.81 -10.11
CA GLY A 149 13.68 5.47 -11.39
C GLY A 149 12.38 6.20 -11.62
N ARG A 150 12.40 7.05 -12.65
CA ARG A 150 11.23 7.80 -13.10
C ARG A 150 11.13 7.77 -14.61
N ILE A 151 9.91 7.78 -15.09
CA ILE A 151 9.60 8.01 -16.48
C ILE A 151 9.23 9.47 -16.68
N VAL A 152 9.69 10.05 -17.78
CA VAL A 152 9.28 11.37 -18.28
C VAL A 152 8.50 11.14 -19.56
N PHE A 153 7.33 11.76 -19.67
CA PHE A 153 6.42 11.50 -20.78
C PHE A 153 5.77 12.79 -21.27
N LYS A 154 5.18 12.70 -22.47
CA LYS A 154 4.38 13.73 -23.11
C LYS A 154 2.99 13.15 -23.40
N VAL A 155 1.94 13.91 -23.09
CA VAL A 155 0.58 13.59 -23.56
C VAL A 155 0.50 13.94 -25.05
N ASP A 156 0.59 12.94 -25.91
CA ASP A 156 0.61 13.19 -27.36
C ASP A 156 -0.78 13.57 -27.89
N ASP A 157 -1.83 12.85 -27.46
CA ASP A 157 -3.21 13.12 -27.84
C ASP A 157 -4.20 12.81 -26.71
N VAL A 158 -5.38 13.44 -26.76
CA VAL A 158 -6.49 13.20 -25.83
C VAL A 158 -7.71 12.79 -26.66
N VAL A 159 -8.16 11.54 -26.46
CA VAL A 159 -9.27 10.95 -27.21
C VAL A 159 -10.50 10.89 -26.33
N GLU A 160 -11.63 11.41 -26.82
CA GLU A 160 -12.91 11.28 -26.13
C GLU A 160 -13.36 9.81 -26.11
N PRO A 161 -13.88 9.32 -24.95
CA PRO A 161 -14.39 7.97 -24.89
C PRO A 161 -15.60 7.83 -25.82
N PRO A 162 -15.80 6.65 -26.45
CA PRO A 162 -17.00 6.40 -27.23
C PRO A 162 -18.24 6.49 -26.35
N VAL A 163 -19.37 6.85 -26.95
CA VAL A 163 -20.68 6.84 -26.27
C VAL A 163 -20.92 5.44 -25.71
N LEU A 164 -21.37 5.38 -24.45
CA LEU A 164 -21.70 4.11 -23.80
C LEU A 164 -22.78 3.38 -24.59
N ASP A 165 -22.52 2.11 -24.90
CA ASP A 165 -23.57 1.25 -25.46
C ASP A 165 -24.64 0.92 -24.41
N GLU A 166 -25.75 0.32 -24.85
CA GLU A 166 -26.87 -0.04 -23.98
C GLU A 166 -26.45 -1.00 -22.86
N ARG A 167 -25.52 -1.92 -23.13
CA ARG A 167 -25.04 -2.91 -22.15
C ARG A 167 -24.22 -2.24 -21.06
N MET A 168 -23.25 -1.41 -21.45
CA MET A 168 -22.41 -0.64 -20.53
C MET A 168 -23.26 0.32 -19.70
N THR A 169 -24.24 0.99 -20.33
CA THR A 169 -25.18 1.88 -19.64
C THR A 169 -25.99 1.11 -18.58
N LYS A 170 -26.48 -0.08 -18.92
CA LYS A 170 -27.23 -0.92 -17.97
C LYS A 170 -26.36 -1.38 -16.79
N THR A 171 -25.13 -1.81 -17.05
CA THR A 171 -24.17 -2.18 -16.01
C THR A 171 -23.85 -1.00 -15.10
N LEU A 172 -23.56 0.17 -15.68
CA LEU A 172 -23.29 1.39 -14.92
C LEU A 172 -24.50 1.80 -14.06
N LYS A 173 -25.71 1.76 -14.61
CA LYS A 173 -26.95 2.03 -13.85
C LYS A 173 -27.14 1.06 -12.68
N ALA A 174 -26.88 -0.23 -12.89
CA ALA A 174 -27.00 -1.23 -11.83
C ALA A 174 -25.98 -1.00 -10.70
N GLN A 175 -24.73 -0.70 -11.04
CA GLN A 175 -23.68 -0.38 -10.05
C GLN A 175 -24.01 0.89 -9.26
N LEU A 176 -24.41 1.96 -9.94
CA LEU A 176 -24.82 3.21 -9.29
C LEU A 176 -26.05 3.01 -8.41
N GLY A 177 -27.01 2.19 -8.84
CA GLY A 177 -28.20 1.86 -8.05
C GLY A 177 -27.86 1.14 -6.74
N LEU A 178 -26.88 0.25 -6.76
CA LEU A 178 -26.40 -0.45 -5.56
C LEU A 178 -25.69 0.51 -4.60
N LEU A 179 -24.75 1.30 -5.10
CA LEU A 179 -24.00 2.30 -4.30
C LEU A 179 -24.95 3.31 -3.64
N LEU A 180 -25.92 3.86 -4.39
CA LEU A 180 -26.90 4.80 -3.84
C LEU A 180 -27.82 4.15 -2.81
N SER A 181 -28.15 2.87 -2.99
CA SER A 181 -29.01 2.15 -2.03
C SER A 181 -28.28 1.90 -0.71
N GLU A 182 -27.01 1.49 -0.77
CA GLU A 182 -26.17 1.31 0.42
C GLU A 182 -25.99 2.64 1.18
N ASP A 183 -25.71 3.73 0.47
CA ASP A 183 -25.57 5.06 1.04
C ASP A 183 -26.86 5.54 1.71
N THR A 184 -28.00 5.39 1.03
CA THR A 184 -29.32 5.78 1.57
C THR A 184 -29.67 5.00 2.84
N ILE A 185 -29.35 3.69 2.89
CA ILE A 185 -29.60 2.88 4.09
C ILE A 185 -28.70 3.34 5.24
N ALA A 186 -27.43 3.60 4.99
CA ALA A 186 -26.49 4.12 5.99
C ALA A 186 -26.95 5.48 6.54
N GLU A 187 -27.34 6.41 5.67
CA GLU A 187 -27.90 7.71 6.07
C GLU A 187 -29.18 7.55 6.89
N TYR A 188 -30.09 6.66 6.48
CA TYR A 188 -31.33 6.40 7.19
C TYR A 188 -31.10 5.85 8.61
N PHE A 189 -30.21 4.87 8.75
CA PHE A 189 -29.84 4.32 10.07
C PHE A 189 -29.15 5.37 10.94
N GLY A 190 -28.19 6.13 10.39
CA GLY A 190 -27.53 7.21 11.12
C GLY A 190 -28.53 8.27 11.62
N ALA A 191 -29.52 8.63 10.80
CA ALA A 191 -30.59 9.54 11.18
C ALA A 191 -31.50 8.96 12.28
N LEU A 192 -31.84 7.67 12.22
CA LEU A 192 -32.60 6.99 13.27
C LEU A 192 -31.83 6.93 14.59
N GLU A 193 -30.56 6.51 14.57
CA GLU A 193 -29.73 6.44 15.76
C GLU A 193 -29.60 7.81 16.44
N SER A 194 -29.40 8.87 15.64
CA SER A 194 -29.37 10.25 16.15
C SER A 194 -30.71 10.70 16.74
N ARG A 195 -31.84 10.34 16.11
CA ARG A 195 -33.19 10.73 16.58
C ARG A 195 -33.56 10.04 17.89
N TYR A 196 -33.18 8.77 18.03
CA TYR A 196 -33.51 7.96 19.21
C TYR A 196 -32.41 7.96 20.28
N GLY A 197 -31.29 8.67 20.04
CA GLY A 197 -30.23 8.87 21.03
C GLY A 197 -29.50 7.59 21.42
N VAL A 198 -29.29 6.69 20.45
CA VAL A 198 -28.63 5.40 20.68
C VAL A 198 -27.22 5.63 21.22
N LYS A 199 -26.89 5.02 22.36
CA LYS A 199 -25.55 5.05 22.96
C LYS A 199 -24.96 3.64 22.97
N VAL A 200 -23.92 3.43 22.17
CA VAL A 200 -23.19 2.16 22.13
C VAL A 200 -22.13 2.18 23.23
N ASN A 201 -22.15 1.19 24.11
CA ASN A 201 -21.09 0.98 25.10
C ASN A 201 -19.89 0.31 24.41
N GLN A 202 -18.98 1.15 23.91
CA GLN A 202 -17.79 0.71 23.16
C GLN A 202 -16.92 -0.28 23.93
N GLN A 203 -16.85 -0.17 25.26
CA GLN A 203 -16.08 -1.10 26.10
C GLN A 203 -16.70 -2.51 26.13
N ALA A 204 -18.02 -2.60 26.14
CA ALA A 204 -18.72 -3.89 26.07
C ALA A 204 -18.63 -4.50 24.67
N LEU A 205 -18.69 -3.66 23.62
CA LEU A 205 -18.56 -4.10 22.24
C LEU A 205 -17.14 -4.61 21.93
N ALA A 206 -16.10 -3.90 22.38
CA ALA A 206 -14.70 -4.32 22.22
C ALA A 206 -14.40 -5.67 22.90
N LYS A 207 -14.98 -5.91 24.09
CA LYS A 207 -14.88 -7.22 24.78
C LYS A 207 -15.55 -8.35 24.01
N LEU A 208 -16.62 -8.07 23.26
CA LEU A 208 -17.38 -9.07 22.52
C LEU A 208 -16.79 -9.38 21.14
N VAL A 209 -16.13 -8.40 20.52
CA VAL A 209 -15.49 -8.51 19.19
C VAL A 209 -14.03 -8.96 19.29
N GLY A 210 -13.50 -9.14 20.51
CA GLY A 210 -12.15 -9.67 20.75
C GLY A 210 -11.03 -8.66 20.47
N THR A 211 -11.36 -7.39 20.22
CA THR A 211 -10.39 -6.30 20.10
C THR A 211 -10.11 -5.72 21.48
N SER A 212 -9.45 -6.49 22.34
CA SER A 212 -8.86 -5.92 23.56
C SER A 212 -7.52 -5.27 23.21
N GLU A 213 -7.54 -4.00 22.83
CA GLU A 213 -6.40 -3.12 23.05
C GLU A 213 -6.60 -2.54 24.45
N ALA A 214 -5.79 -3.00 25.40
CA ALA A 214 -5.79 -2.49 26.77
C ALA A 214 -4.91 -1.22 26.83
N PRO A 215 -5.27 -0.25 27.69
CA PRO A 215 -4.58 1.05 27.80
C PRO A 215 -3.19 0.97 28.41
#